data_AF-A0A810QB37-F1
#
_entry.id   AF-A0A810QB37-F1
#
_cell.length_a   1.000
_cell.length_b   1.000
_cell.length_c   1.000
_cell.angle_alpha   90.00
_cell.angle_beta   90.00
_cell.angle_gamma   90.00
#
_symmetry.space_group_name_H-M   'P 1'
#
loop_
_entity.id
_entity.type
_entity.pdbx_description
1 polymer ?
#
loop_
_entity_poly.entity_id
_entity_poly.type
_entity_poly.pdbx_seq_one_letter_code
_entity_poly.pdbx_strand_id
1 'polypeptide(L)' 'MKFHPNVTSYRAIARGAGVTRYTAAKWYEMMRGMLGVGNLK' A
#
# COMPACT_ATOMS: atom_id res chain seq x y z
N MET A 1 10.93 -2.46 -7.76
CA MET A 1 10.49 -2.80 -6.39
C MET A 1 9.18 -3.57 -6.49
N LYS A 2 9.16 -4.88 -6.22
CA LYS A 2 7.93 -5.70 -6.28
C LYS A 2 7.24 -5.65 -4.91
N PHE A 3 6.04 -5.08 -4.87
CA PHE A 3 5.26 -4.96 -3.64
C PHE A 3 4.65 -6.32 -3.31
N HIS A 4 5.24 -7.04 -2.35
CA HIS A 4 4.74 -8.34 -1.89
C HIS A 4 3.88 -8.11 -0.64
N PRO A 5 2.54 -8.14 -0.71
CA PRO A 5 1.69 -7.85 0.46
C PRO A 5 1.85 -8.85 1.63
N ASN A 6 2.40 -10.05 1.38
CA ASN A 6 2.79 -11.01 2.43
C ASN A 6 4.16 -10.72 3.08
N VAL A 7 5.01 -9.92 2.45
CA VAL A 7 6.39 -9.61 2.90
C VAL A 7 6.49 -8.15 3.37
N THR A 8 5.69 -7.28 2.76
CA THR A 8 5.55 -5.86 3.07
C THR A 8 4.36 -5.69 4.01
N SER A 9 4.59 -5.87 5.31
CA SER A 9 3.57 -5.65 6.32
C SER A 9 3.14 -4.17 6.30
N TYR A 10 1.85 -3.90 6.07
CA TYR A 10 1.26 -2.56 6.24
C TYR A 10 1.61 -1.94 7.60
N ARG A 11 1.82 -2.79 8.62
CA ARG A 11 2.23 -2.38 9.95
C ARG A 11 3.68 -1.86 9.98
N ALA A 12 4.58 -2.46 9.21
CA ALA A 12 5.96 -2.00 9.07
C ALA A 12 6.03 -0.67 8.32
N ILE A 13 5.26 -0.51 7.24
CA ILE A 13 5.13 0.78 6.53
C ILE A 13 4.54 1.84 7.45
N ALA A 14 3.41 1.54 8.09
CA ALA A 14 2.75 2.43 9.04
C ALA A 14 3.70 2.89 10.13
N ARG A 15 4.48 1.96 10.73
CA ARG A 15 5.45 2.26 11.78
C ARG A 15 6.64 3.09 11.25
N GLY A 16 7.16 2.77 10.06
CA GLY A 16 8.26 3.52 9.45
C GLY A 16 7.88 4.93 8.99
N ALA A 17 6.63 5.12 8.57
CA ALA A 17 6.09 6.42 8.16
C ALA A 17 5.42 7.20 9.31
N GLY A 18 5.33 6.64 10.52
CA GLY A 18 4.67 7.28 11.65
C GLY A 18 3.16 7.46 11.48
N VAL A 19 2.52 6.67 10.61
CA VAL A 19 1.09 6.76 10.31
C VAL A 19 0.34 5.52 10.79
N THR A 20 -0.98 5.58 10.82
CA THR A 20 -1.80 4.40 11.14
C THR A 20 -1.85 3.43 9.96
N ARG A 21 -2.16 2.16 10.24
CA ARG A 21 -2.40 1.15 9.19
C ARG A 21 -3.51 1.57 8.23
N TYR A 22 -4.57 2.22 8.74
CA TYR A 22 -5.67 2.72 7.94
C TYR A 22 -5.19 3.76 6.91
N THR A 23 -4.35 4.69 7.37
CA THR A 23 -3.69 5.65 6.49
C THR A 23 -2.84 4.91 5.45
N ALA A 24 -1.92 4.04 5.87
CA ALA A 24 -1.07 3.29 4.93
C ALA A 24 -1.89 2.49 3.86
N ALA A 25 -3.03 1.91 4.24
CA ALA A 25 -3.93 1.22 3.31
C ALA A 25 -4.61 2.18 2.32
N LYS A 26 -5.07 3.35 2.78
CA LYS A 26 -5.68 4.37 1.91
C LYS A 26 -4.68 4.90 0.87
N TRP A 27 -3.42 5.07 1.26
CA TRP A 27 -2.34 5.46 0.35
C TRP A 27 -2.09 4.38 -0.71
N TYR A 28 -2.15 3.10 -0.34
CA TYR A 28 -2.01 1.99 -1.28
C TYR A 28 -3.14 1.99 -2.32
N GLU A 29 -4.39 2.15 -1.91
CA GLU A 29 -5.53 2.23 -2.83
C GLU A 29 -5.44 3.43 -3.78
N MET A 30 -4.99 4.59 -3.29
CA MET A 30 -4.74 5.77 -4.12
C MET A 30 -3.65 5.52 -5.17
N MET A 31 -2.51 4.96 -4.76
CA MET A 31 -1.43 4.62 -5.70
C MET A 31 -1.88 3.54 -6.69
N ARG A 32 -2.68 2.56 -6.26
CA ARG A 32 -3.24 1.52 -7.13
C ARG A 32 -4.17 2.10 -8.19
N GLY A 33 -5.01 3.08 -7.83
CA GLY A 33 -5.88 3.80 -8.76
C GLY A 33 -5.09 4.68 -9.73
N MET A 34 -4.04 5.36 -9.26
CA MET A 34 -3.17 6.19 -10.11
C MET A 34 -2.30 5.36 -11.07
N LEU A 35 -1.81 4.21 -10.64
CA LEU A 35 -0.92 3.34 -11.43
C LEU A 35 -1.69 2.40 -12.38
N GLY A 36 -3.02 2.49 -12.46
CA GLY A 36 -3.82 1.65 -13.35
C GLY A 36 -3.80 0.16 -13.01
N VAL A 37 -3.26 -0.23 -11.86
CA VAL A 37 -3.14 -1.63 -11.39
C VAL A 37 -4.53 -2.22 -10.99
N GLY A 38 -5.60 -1.48 -11.29
CA GLY A 38 -6.99 -1.95 -11.27
C GLY A 38 -7.50 -2.49 -12.61
N ASN A 39 -6.75 -2.37 -13.71
CA ASN A 39 -7.13 -2.86 -15.04
C ASN A 39 -6.51 -4.24 -15.35
N LEU A 40 -6.82 -5.22 -14.50
CA LEU A 40 -6.83 -6.63 -14.89
C LEU A 40 -8.29 -6.97 -15.24
N LYS A 41 -8.73 -6.51 -16.40
CA LYS A 41 -9.88 -7.04 -17.12
C LYS A 41 -9.60 -7.01 -18.61
#